data_AF-A0A7T5RWS3-F1
#
_entry.id   AF-A0A7T5RWS3-F1
#
_cell.length_a   1.000
_cell.length_b   1.000
_cell.length_c   1.000
_cell.angle_alpha   90.00
_cell.angle_beta   90.00
_cell.angle_gamma   90.00
#
_symmetry.space_group_name_H-M   'P 1'
#
loop_
_entity.id
_entity.type
_entity.pdbx_description
1 polymer ?
#
loop_
_entity_poly.entity_id
_entity_poly.type
_entity_poly.pdbx_seq_one_letter_code
_entity_poly.pdbx_strand_id
1 'polypeptide(L)'
;MRKLTYVTLTLLMVVSPLFWWTEKAHAAFDKTNIISDSIYLDKSTMSAADINSFLASQGSGYASYVIPEYITVAYPVGQGTWGYVSVRQWNDSSGATFFGKTVAQLIYDESQEHNINPRVILTTLQKESSAVTENILGQPRDQWAMGYGYPDHMDNCFDTGNNCSQQEIDEYRNRAIDYGGVGQQIAYATSWFQRWYNHFNGKDLTVTIGGDTFLCVTVATRVLYYYTPHISGNQNFYNIFNGWWGDPTLRLSYDDTSPLESVTFNSSAHITGSKHVDSEVFIGSERIASTGSYEWAKDFNLSVGANDVVVNYKRSGNTVAQKVVKITRYKDADINGDSRVDLLDLSVLANNYGLKETAEPMSNLNPTVDNEVNLLDVSIFANKWEG
;
A
#
# COMPACT_ATOMS: atom_id res chain seq x y z
N MET A 1 -68.79 23.16 -41.48
CA MET A 1 -67.64 24.07 -41.24
C MET A 1 -67.27 24.03 -39.76
N ARG A 2 -66.28 23.21 -39.40
CA ARG A 2 -65.67 23.19 -38.06
C ARG A 2 -64.16 23.38 -38.26
N LYS A 3 -63.62 24.48 -37.72
CA LYS A 3 -62.20 24.85 -37.78
C LYS A 3 -61.42 23.98 -36.79
N LEU A 4 -60.35 23.33 -37.26
CA LEU A 4 -59.33 22.71 -36.42
C LEU A 4 -58.24 23.75 -36.14
N THR A 5 -58.01 24.05 -34.87
CA THR A 5 -56.94 24.94 -34.40
C THR A 5 -55.77 24.08 -33.98
N TYR A 6 -54.59 24.28 -34.60
CA TYR A 6 -53.34 23.64 -34.22
C TYR A 6 -52.73 24.36 -33.01
N VAL A 7 -52.42 23.60 -31.96
CA VAL A 7 -51.61 24.07 -30.82
C VAL A 7 -50.20 23.52 -31.01
N THR A 8 -49.24 24.41 -31.22
CA THR A 8 -47.81 24.09 -31.30
C THR A 8 -47.23 23.92 -29.91
N LEU A 9 -46.69 22.73 -29.62
CA LEU A 9 -45.99 22.39 -28.38
C LEU A 9 -44.49 22.68 -28.56
N THR A 10 -43.98 23.75 -27.95
CA THR A 10 -42.54 24.04 -27.86
C THR A 10 -41.90 23.22 -26.74
N LEU A 11 -41.01 22.30 -27.13
CA LEU A 11 -40.20 21.46 -26.24
C LEU A 11 -38.96 22.26 -25.78
N LEU A 12 -38.89 22.65 -24.51
CA LEU A 12 -37.68 23.20 -23.89
C LEU A 12 -36.74 22.05 -23.52
N MET A 13 -35.60 21.90 -24.21
CA MET A 13 -34.51 21.02 -23.76
C MET A 13 -33.73 21.71 -22.65
N VAL A 14 -33.83 21.20 -21.44
CA VAL A 14 -32.91 21.52 -20.33
C VAL A 14 -31.65 20.67 -20.53
N VAL A 15 -30.56 21.32 -20.93
CA VAL A 15 -29.24 20.68 -20.98
C VAL A 15 -28.72 20.60 -19.54
N SER A 16 -28.88 19.44 -18.90
CA SER A 16 -28.24 19.13 -17.62
C SER A 16 -26.76 18.83 -17.86
N PRO A 17 -25.82 19.46 -17.15
CA PRO A 17 -24.41 19.10 -17.24
C PRO A 17 -24.22 17.69 -16.68
N LEU A 18 -23.85 16.76 -17.57
CA LEU A 18 -23.35 15.44 -17.20
C LEU A 18 -22.02 15.65 -16.46
N PHE A 19 -22.07 15.60 -15.13
CA PHE A 19 -20.88 15.44 -14.32
C PHE A 19 -20.42 13.99 -14.47
N TRP A 20 -19.36 13.78 -15.23
CA TRP A 20 -18.67 12.50 -15.31
C TRP A 20 -17.90 12.31 -14.00
N TRP A 21 -18.53 11.67 -13.02
CA TRP A 21 -17.79 11.08 -11.91
C TRP A 21 -17.10 9.84 -12.49
N THR A 22 -15.79 9.91 -12.73
CA THR A 22 -15.01 8.70 -12.90
C THR A 22 -14.99 7.99 -11.55
N GLU A 23 -15.85 6.98 -11.36
CA GLU A 23 -15.61 6.00 -10.32
C GLU A 23 -14.19 5.45 -10.54
N LYS A 24 -13.31 5.62 -9.55
CA LYS A 24 -12.01 4.96 -9.59
C LYS A 24 -12.31 3.47 -9.73
N ALA A 25 -11.83 2.86 -10.82
CA ALA A 25 -11.88 1.41 -10.96
C ALA A 25 -11.11 0.79 -9.79
N HIS A 26 -11.81 0.18 -8.84
CA HIS A 26 -11.18 -0.62 -7.81
C HIS A 26 -10.66 -1.90 -8.44
N ALA A 27 -9.42 -2.29 -8.13
CA ALA A 27 -8.93 -3.61 -8.47
C ALA A 27 -9.89 -4.67 -7.88
N ALA A 28 -10.22 -5.69 -8.66
CA ALA A 28 -10.98 -6.81 -8.15
C ALA A 28 -10.11 -7.57 -7.13
N PHE A 29 -10.73 -8.09 -6.06
CA PHE A 29 -10.00 -8.88 -5.07
C PHE A 29 -9.31 -10.08 -5.71
N ASP A 30 -8.02 -10.20 -5.42
CA ASP A 30 -7.20 -11.34 -5.78
C ASP A 30 -6.80 -12.07 -4.50
N LYS A 31 -7.30 -13.31 -4.32
CA LYS A 31 -6.96 -14.15 -3.17
C LYS A 31 -5.45 -14.43 -3.04
N THR A 32 -4.69 -14.30 -4.13
CA THR A 32 -3.24 -14.52 -4.10
C THR A 32 -2.45 -13.27 -3.70
N ASN A 33 -3.09 -12.09 -3.71
CA ASN A 33 -2.45 -10.80 -3.42
C ASN A 33 -3.43 -9.91 -2.63
N ILE A 34 -3.33 -9.93 -1.30
CA ILE A 34 -4.23 -9.17 -0.41
C ILE A 34 -3.63 -7.81 -0.06
N ILE A 35 -2.32 -7.78 0.21
CA ILE A 35 -1.61 -6.57 0.62
C ILE A 35 -0.15 -6.64 0.23
N SER A 36 0.43 -5.52 -0.20
CA SER A 36 1.85 -5.44 -0.51
C SER A 36 2.70 -5.45 0.77
N ASP A 37 3.89 -6.05 0.70
CA ASP A 37 4.82 -6.07 1.84
C ASP A 37 5.21 -4.65 2.29
N SER A 38 5.32 -3.71 1.35
CA SER A 38 5.65 -2.33 1.66
C SER A 38 4.49 -1.60 2.34
N ILE A 39 3.23 -1.79 1.93
CA ILE A 39 2.08 -1.27 2.71
C ILE A 39 2.04 -1.93 4.08
N TYR A 40 2.20 -3.25 4.16
CA TYR A 40 2.07 -3.99 5.41
C TYR A 40 3.06 -3.55 6.49
N LEU A 41 4.30 -3.26 6.10
CA LEU A 41 5.39 -2.88 7.01
C LEU A 41 5.55 -1.38 7.24
N ASP A 42 4.74 -0.54 6.59
CA ASP A 42 4.87 0.92 6.72
C ASP A 42 4.26 1.43 8.03
N LYS A 43 5.08 1.41 9.09
CA LYS A 43 4.74 1.96 10.40
C LYS A 43 4.60 3.49 10.43
N SER A 44 4.91 4.21 9.35
CA SER A 44 4.93 5.67 9.34
C SER A 44 3.62 6.33 8.89
N THR A 45 2.61 5.52 8.53
CA THR A 45 1.38 6.00 7.88
C THR A 45 0.41 6.78 8.78
N MET A 46 0.55 6.68 10.11
CA MET A 46 -0.31 7.37 11.08
C MET A 46 0.45 7.67 12.38
N SER A 47 0.30 8.88 12.91
CA SER A 47 0.66 9.20 14.29
C SER A 47 -0.42 8.73 15.28
N ALA A 48 -0.12 8.70 16.59
CA ALA A 48 -1.12 8.45 17.63
C ALA A 48 -2.32 9.41 17.53
N ALA A 49 -2.09 10.68 17.14
CA ALA A 49 -3.15 11.67 16.96
C ALA A 49 -4.04 11.36 15.73
N ASP A 50 -3.44 10.89 14.63
CA ASP A 50 -4.16 10.48 13.42
C ASP A 50 -5.03 9.24 13.70
N ILE A 51 -4.48 8.26 14.43
CA ILE A 51 -5.22 7.05 14.85
C ILE A 51 -6.42 7.45 15.71
N ASN A 52 -6.22 8.33 16.70
CA ASN A 52 -7.31 8.79 17.56
C ASN A 52 -8.39 9.54 16.77
N SER A 53 -7.97 10.41 15.85
CA SER A 53 -8.89 11.17 14.98
C SER A 53 -9.69 10.26 14.06
N PHE A 54 -9.05 9.23 13.51
CA PHE A 54 -9.72 8.23 12.70
C PHE A 54 -10.75 7.43 13.51
N LEU A 55 -10.37 6.87 14.67
CA LEU A 55 -11.28 6.15 15.56
C LEU A 55 -12.49 7.03 15.94
N ALA A 56 -12.26 8.31 16.26
CA ALA A 56 -13.33 9.26 16.56
C ALA A 56 -14.25 9.49 15.35
N SER A 57 -13.69 9.61 14.14
CA SER A 57 -14.46 9.79 12.90
C SER A 57 -15.36 8.61 12.55
N GLN A 58 -14.98 7.41 12.99
CA GLN A 58 -15.75 6.17 12.83
C GLN A 58 -16.75 5.94 13.97
N GLY A 59 -16.77 6.80 15.00
CA GLY A 59 -17.64 6.63 16.16
C GLY A 59 -17.19 5.54 17.15
N SER A 60 -15.93 5.10 17.08
CA SER A 60 -15.40 4.04 17.93
C SER A 60 -15.38 4.43 19.41
N GLY A 61 -15.78 3.51 20.29
CA GLY A 61 -15.56 3.63 21.74
C GLY A 61 -14.08 3.72 22.12
N TYR A 62 -13.17 3.21 21.27
CA TYR A 62 -11.73 3.26 21.50
C TYR A 62 -11.10 4.64 21.36
N ALA A 63 -11.79 5.59 20.72
CA ALA A 63 -11.31 6.96 20.59
C ALA A 63 -11.17 7.68 21.96
N SER A 64 -11.91 7.25 22.97
CA SER A 64 -11.85 7.77 24.34
C SER A 64 -11.40 6.74 25.37
N TYR A 65 -11.08 5.51 24.94
CA TYR A 65 -10.78 4.42 25.85
C TYR A 65 -9.33 4.51 26.35
N VAL A 66 -9.18 4.55 27.67
CA VAL A 66 -7.91 4.42 28.37
C VAL A 66 -7.84 3.01 28.95
N ILE A 67 -6.79 2.28 28.62
CA ILE A 67 -6.63 0.89 29.02
C ILE A 67 -6.45 0.85 30.56
N PRO A 68 -7.33 0.17 31.31
CA PRO A 68 -7.19 0.07 32.76
C PRO A 68 -6.10 -0.94 33.13
N GLU A 69 -5.58 -0.85 34.35
CA GLU A 69 -4.57 -1.81 34.83
C GLU A 69 -5.12 -3.24 34.88
N TYR A 70 -6.39 -3.40 35.22
CA TYR A 70 -7.07 -4.70 35.23
C TYR A 70 -8.35 -4.64 34.39
N ILE A 71 -8.55 -5.66 33.56
CA ILE A 71 -9.77 -5.89 32.78
C ILE A 71 -10.40 -7.20 33.25
N THR A 72 -11.73 -7.21 33.39
CA THR A 72 -12.46 -8.45 33.64
C THR A 72 -12.71 -9.14 32.30
N VAL A 73 -12.12 -10.33 32.11
CA VAL A 73 -12.24 -11.11 30.87
C VAL A 73 -13.15 -12.30 31.12
N ALA A 74 -14.14 -12.45 30.25
CA ALA A 74 -15.10 -13.54 30.29
C ALA A 74 -14.55 -14.78 29.56
N TYR A 75 -14.86 -15.97 30.08
CA TYR A 75 -14.56 -17.25 29.45
C TYR A 75 -15.75 -18.20 29.64
N PRO A 76 -16.00 -19.13 28.69
CA PRO A 76 -17.11 -20.05 28.81
C PRO A 76 -16.87 -21.05 29.93
N VAL A 77 -17.92 -21.32 30.70
CA VAL A 77 -17.95 -22.39 31.71
C VAL A 77 -18.98 -23.48 31.38
N GLY A 78 -19.54 -23.45 30.16
CA GLY A 78 -20.55 -24.39 29.65
C GLY A 78 -21.99 -23.89 29.79
N GLN A 79 -22.93 -24.53 29.08
CA GLN A 79 -24.38 -24.24 29.10
C GLN A 79 -24.74 -22.74 28.89
N GLY A 80 -24.00 -22.04 28.03
CA GLY A 80 -24.21 -20.61 27.78
C GLY A 80 -23.88 -19.70 28.98
N THR A 81 -23.15 -20.22 29.97
CA THR A 81 -22.74 -19.46 31.16
C THR A 81 -21.29 -18.99 31.02
N TRP A 82 -21.02 -17.83 31.63
CA TRP A 82 -19.71 -17.18 31.63
C TRP A 82 -19.08 -17.19 33.02
N GLY A 83 -17.82 -17.59 33.08
CA GLY A 83 -16.91 -17.28 34.17
C GLY A 83 -16.13 -16.00 33.85
N TYR A 84 -15.49 -15.42 34.87
CA TYR A 84 -14.71 -14.20 34.72
C TYR A 84 -13.35 -14.32 35.41
N VAL A 85 -12.32 -13.75 34.80
CA VAL A 85 -10.98 -13.59 35.36
C VAL A 85 -10.56 -12.13 35.31
N SER A 86 -9.86 -11.67 36.34
CA SER A 86 -9.24 -10.34 36.33
C SER A 86 -7.86 -10.44 35.70
N VAL A 87 -7.66 -9.73 34.59
CA VAL A 87 -6.45 -9.79 33.77
C VAL A 87 -5.74 -8.46 33.85
N ARG A 88 -4.49 -8.50 34.31
CA ARG A 88 -3.64 -7.32 34.37
C ARG A 88 -3.12 -6.98 32.98
N GLN A 89 -3.37 -5.76 32.50
CA GLN A 89 -2.95 -5.29 31.18
C GLN A 89 -1.49 -4.84 31.20
N TRP A 90 -0.58 -5.81 31.27
CA TRP A 90 0.85 -5.59 31.42
C TRP A 90 1.63 -6.38 30.38
N ASN A 91 2.55 -5.67 29.72
CA ASN A 91 3.76 -6.08 29.02
C ASN A 91 3.77 -7.34 28.13
N ASP A 92 4.37 -7.18 26.96
CA ASP A 92 4.97 -8.25 26.19
C ASP A 92 6.43 -8.48 26.64
N SER A 93 7.34 -8.93 25.79
CA SER A 93 8.74 -9.21 26.18
C SER A 93 9.58 -7.96 26.60
N SER A 94 9.05 -6.73 26.46
CA SER A 94 9.83 -5.48 26.48
C SER A 94 10.00 -4.79 27.85
N GLY A 95 9.08 -4.99 28.77
CA GLY A 95 8.97 -4.29 30.07
C GLY A 95 7.86 -3.24 30.14
N ALA A 96 7.19 -2.93 29.03
CA ALA A 96 6.25 -1.82 28.87
C ALA A 96 4.85 -2.07 29.48
N THR A 97 4.23 -1.01 29.98
CA THR A 97 2.85 -1.07 30.48
C THR A 97 1.85 -0.70 29.40
N PHE A 98 0.80 -1.51 29.21
CA PHE A 98 -0.29 -1.17 28.29
C PHE A 98 -1.31 -0.25 28.97
N PHE A 99 -1.53 -0.43 30.27
CA PHE A 99 -2.46 0.39 31.04
C PHE A 99 -2.04 1.86 31.15
N GLY A 100 -3.02 2.74 31.33
CA GLY A 100 -2.83 4.19 31.37
C GLY A 100 -2.64 4.84 29.99
N LYS A 101 -2.42 4.05 28.94
CA LYS A 101 -2.37 4.52 27.55
C LYS A 101 -3.78 4.57 26.94
N THR A 102 -4.01 5.50 26.01
CA THR A 102 -5.15 5.41 25.11
C THR A 102 -4.94 4.27 24.11
N VAL A 103 -6.01 3.74 23.54
CA VAL A 103 -5.90 2.71 22.47
C VAL A 103 -5.09 3.24 21.29
N ALA A 104 -5.30 4.50 20.91
CA ALA A 104 -4.56 5.14 19.82
C ALA A 104 -3.04 5.21 20.10
N GLN A 105 -2.65 5.53 21.34
CA GLN A 105 -1.24 5.53 21.72
C GLN A 105 -0.67 4.12 21.70
N LEU A 106 -1.39 3.12 22.20
CA LEU A 106 -0.93 1.73 22.14
C LEU A 106 -0.73 1.26 20.70
N ILE A 107 -1.71 1.46 19.81
CA ILE A 107 -1.58 1.07 18.39
C ILE A 107 -0.34 1.72 17.76
N TYR A 108 -0.09 3.00 18.05
CA TYR A 108 1.10 3.69 17.56
C TYR A 108 2.39 3.04 18.10
N ASP A 109 2.48 2.82 19.42
CA ASP A 109 3.66 2.24 20.06
C ASP A 109 3.98 0.85 19.50
N GLU A 110 2.97 -0.04 19.44
CA GLU A 110 3.10 -1.41 18.93
C GLU A 110 3.47 -1.42 17.43
N SER A 111 2.90 -0.49 16.66
CA SER A 111 3.27 -0.27 15.26
C SER A 111 4.76 0.10 15.12
N GLN A 112 5.26 1.00 15.98
CA GLN A 112 6.66 1.42 15.93
C GLN A 112 7.61 0.31 16.34
N GLU A 113 7.26 -0.42 17.40
CA GLU A 113 8.06 -1.51 17.96
C GLU A 113 8.17 -2.70 17.00
N HIS A 114 7.05 -3.10 16.39
CA HIS A 114 6.99 -4.28 15.54
C HIS A 114 7.05 -3.98 14.05
N ASN A 115 7.21 -2.73 13.64
CA ASN A 115 7.31 -2.35 12.23
C ASN A 115 6.11 -2.84 11.39
N ILE A 116 4.92 -2.70 11.95
CA ILE A 116 3.65 -3.03 11.31
C ILE A 116 2.88 -1.74 11.05
N ASN A 117 2.26 -1.62 9.89
CA ASN A 117 1.46 -0.46 9.54
C ASN A 117 0.25 -0.32 10.48
N PRO A 118 0.04 0.85 11.13
CA PRO A 118 -1.10 1.06 12.03
C PRO A 118 -2.46 0.86 11.34
N ARG A 119 -2.54 1.07 10.01
CA ARG A 119 -3.73 0.78 9.20
C ARG A 119 -4.03 -0.72 9.11
N VAL A 120 -3.03 -1.60 9.17
CA VAL A 120 -3.23 -3.06 9.23
C VAL A 120 -3.83 -3.47 10.57
N ILE A 121 -3.37 -2.87 11.67
CA ILE A 121 -3.88 -3.10 13.02
C ILE A 121 -5.35 -2.66 13.11
N LEU A 122 -5.67 -1.44 12.66
CA LEU A 122 -7.04 -0.92 12.63
C LEU A 122 -7.98 -1.74 11.74
N THR A 123 -7.52 -2.14 10.55
CA THR A 123 -8.31 -2.98 9.64
C THR A 123 -8.59 -4.35 10.27
N THR A 124 -7.62 -4.92 10.98
CA THR A 124 -7.80 -6.20 11.68
C THR A 124 -8.78 -6.05 12.85
N LEU A 125 -8.65 -5.01 13.68
CA LEU A 125 -9.61 -4.72 14.77
C LEU A 125 -11.05 -4.65 14.24
N GLN A 126 -11.25 -3.99 13.10
CA GLN A 126 -12.57 -3.93 12.46
C GLN A 126 -13.03 -5.29 11.94
N LYS A 127 -12.16 -6.00 11.21
CA LYS A 127 -12.49 -7.28 10.60
C LYS A 127 -12.87 -8.35 11.64
N GLU A 128 -12.19 -8.35 12.79
CA GLU A 128 -12.36 -9.38 13.82
C GLU A 128 -13.49 -9.07 14.80
N SER A 129 -13.72 -7.81 15.15
CA SER A 129 -14.70 -7.45 16.21
C SER A 129 -15.56 -6.23 15.93
N SER A 130 -15.43 -5.59 14.77
CA SER A 130 -16.07 -4.31 14.44
C SER A 130 -15.72 -3.16 15.40
N ALA A 131 -14.65 -3.28 16.17
CA ALA A 131 -14.31 -2.34 17.24
C ALA A 131 -14.04 -0.90 16.79
N VAL A 132 -13.73 -0.71 15.50
CA VAL A 132 -13.45 0.61 14.94
C VAL A 132 -14.74 1.37 14.60
N THR A 133 -15.84 0.68 14.30
CA THR A 133 -17.10 1.33 13.89
C THR A 133 -18.22 1.17 14.91
N GLU A 134 -18.07 0.26 15.88
CA GLU A 134 -19.04 0.02 16.93
C GLU A 134 -18.47 0.36 18.32
N ASN A 135 -19.35 0.74 19.25
CA ASN A 135 -18.98 0.84 20.66
C ASN A 135 -19.14 -0.54 21.32
N ILE A 136 -18.07 -1.32 21.30
CA ILE A 136 -18.07 -2.68 21.82
C ILE A 136 -17.72 -2.78 23.32
N LEU A 137 -17.38 -1.67 23.97
CA LEU A 137 -16.90 -1.65 25.35
C LEU A 137 -17.90 -2.31 26.33
N GLY A 138 -17.41 -3.27 27.12
CA GLY A 138 -18.17 -4.04 28.10
C GLY A 138 -18.79 -5.35 27.60
N GLN A 139 -18.63 -5.71 26.31
CA GLN A 139 -19.16 -6.95 25.73
C GLN A 139 -18.11 -8.08 25.78
N PRO A 140 -18.42 -9.35 26.09
CA PRO A 140 -17.40 -10.42 26.13
C PRO A 140 -16.46 -10.53 24.90
N ARG A 141 -16.94 -10.16 23.70
CA ARG A 141 -16.13 -10.09 22.47
C ARG A 141 -15.11 -8.93 22.45
N ASP A 142 -15.28 -7.89 23.25
CA ASP A 142 -14.37 -6.74 23.35
C ASP A 142 -13.01 -7.10 23.95
N GLN A 143 -12.99 -8.11 24.80
CA GLN A 143 -11.77 -8.64 25.40
C GLN A 143 -10.95 -9.47 24.41
N TRP A 144 -11.53 -9.81 23.25
CA TRP A 144 -10.91 -10.58 22.17
C TRP A 144 -10.93 -9.78 20.86
N ALA A 145 -10.67 -8.48 20.95
CA ALA A 145 -10.86 -7.51 19.86
C ALA A 145 -10.15 -7.84 18.53
N MET A 146 -9.08 -8.64 18.57
CA MET A 146 -8.36 -9.10 17.37
C MET A 146 -8.43 -10.61 17.15
N GLY A 147 -9.17 -11.35 17.98
CA GLY A 147 -9.23 -12.81 17.93
C GLY A 147 -7.91 -13.50 18.27
N TYR A 148 -6.90 -12.76 18.77
CA TYR A 148 -5.58 -13.32 19.01
C TYR A 148 -5.63 -14.37 20.12
N GLY A 149 -5.21 -15.59 19.80
CA GLY A 149 -5.20 -16.69 20.76
C GLY A 149 -6.59 -17.17 21.17
N TYR A 150 -7.65 -16.71 20.48
CA TYR A 150 -9.01 -17.19 20.67
C TYR A 150 -9.13 -18.59 20.07
N PRO A 151 -9.50 -19.61 20.86
CA PRO A 151 -9.66 -20.96 20.35
C PRO A 151 -11.03 -21.13 19.69
N ASP A 152 -11.07 -21.43 18.39
CA ASP A 152 -12.32 -21.54 17.59
C ASP A 152 -13.40 -22.46 18.20
N HIS A 153 -13.00 -23.48 18.97
CA HIS A 153 -13.93 -24.39 19.63
C HIS A 153 -14.60 -23.80 20.89
N MET A 154 -14.21 -22.60 21.35
CA MET A 154 -14.97 -21.83 22.35
C MET A 154 -16.37 -21.49 21.85
N ASP A 155 -16.55 -21.21 20.55
CA ASP A 155 -17.86 -20.83 20.00
C ASP A 155 -18.87 -21.96 20.12
N ASN A 156 -18.43 -23.21 19.94
CA ASN A 156 -19.28 -24.38 20.18
C ASN A 156 -19.72 -24.47 21.66
N CYS A 157 -18.87 -24.05 22.59
CA CYS A 157 -19.19 -23.99 24.03
C CYS A 157 -20.30 -22.97 24.32
N PHE A 158 -20.36 -21.87 23.56
CA PHE A 158 -21.38 -20.83 23.67
C PHE A 158 -22.68 -21.20 22.96
N ASP A 159 -22.59 -21.60 21.70
CA ASP A 159 -23.76 -21.67 20.81
C ASP A 159 -24.60 -22.93 21.01
N THR A 160 -23.98 -24.05 21.37
CA THR A 160 -24.69 -25.35 21.40
C THR A 160 -25.20 -25.74 22.78
N GLY A 161 -24.77 -25.04 23.83
CA GLY A 161 -25.06 -25.43 25.22
C GLY A 161 -24.48 -26.80 25.62
N ASN A 162 -23.60 -27.39 24.79
CA ASN A 162 -22.89 -28.61 25.13
C ASN A 162 -21.95 -28.35 26.31
N ASN A 163 -21.86 -29.30 27.24
CA ASN A 163 -20.97 -29.20 28.39
C ASN A 163 -19.52 -29.26 27.90
N CYS A 164 -18.79 -28.16 28.03
CA CYS A 164 -17.34 -28.17 27.93
C CYS A 164 -16.76 -28.99 29.08
N SER A 165 -15.79 -29.83 28.77
CA SER A 165 -15.05 -30.57 29.79
C SER A 165 -14.33 -29.58 30.71
N GLN A 166 -14.05 -30.00 31.95
CA GLN A 166 -13.29 -29.16 32.88
C GLN A 166 -11.92 -28.75 32.28
N GLN A 167 -11.32 -29.62 31.47
CA GLN A 167 -10.07 -29.33 30.77
C GLN A 167 -10.20 -28.19 29.76
N GLU A 168 -11.27 -28.16 28.96
CA GLU A 168 -11.54 -27.07 28.01
C GLU A 168 -11.80 -25.75 28.77
N ILE A 169 -12.57 -25.81 29.86
CA ILE A 169 -12.83 -24.64 30.71
C ILE A 169 -11.51 -24.08 31.28
N ASP A 170 -10.63 -24.94 31.77
CA ASP A 170 -9.32 -24.53 32.30
C ASP A 170 -8.42 -23.94 31.20
N GLU A 171 -8.46 -24.52 29.99
CA GLU A 171 -7.76 -23.97 28.82
C GLU A 171 -8.27 -22.56 28.49
N TYR A 172 -9.59 -22.36 28.37
CA TYR A 172 -10.18 -21.06 28.05
C TYR A 172 -9.88 -20.02 29.12
N ARG A 173 -9.92 -20.41 30.39
CA ARG A 173 -9.54 -19.55 31.50
C ARG A 173 -8.08 -19.11 31.40
N ASN A 174 -7.17 -20.02 31.09
CA ASN A 174 -5.75 -19.70 30.94
C ASN A 174 -5.51 -18.80 29.72
N ARG A 175 -6.17 -19.07 28.59
CA ARG A 175 -6.11 -18.19 27.41
C ARG A 175 -6.62 -16.78 27.70
N ALA A 176 -7.72 -16.67 28.45
CA ALA A 176 -8.24 -15.39 28.89
C ALA A 176 -7.24 -14.63 29.77
N ILE A 177 -6.53 -15.33 30.68
CA ILE A 177 -5.46 -14.75 31.50
C ILE A 177 -4.27 -14.27 30.65
N ASP A 178 -3.88 -15.06 29.65
CA ASP A 178 -2.65 -14.82 28.89
C ASP A 178 -2.82 -13.79 27.77
N TYR A 179 -4.03 -13.66 27.20
CA TYR A 179 -4.27 -12.87 25.99
C TYR A 179 -5.47 -11.91 26.07
N GLY A 180 -6.27 -12.00 27.14
CA GLY A 180 -7.53 -11.26 27.23
C GLY A 180 -7.37 -9.77 27.55
N GLY A 181 -8.19 -8.97 26.87
CA GLY A 181 -8.26 -7.52 27.04
C GLY A 181 -7.62 -6.74 25.90
N VAL A 182 -8.13 -5.54 25.67
CA VAL A 182 -7.76 -4.68 24.52
C VAL A 182 -6.25 -4.46 24.41
N GLY A 183 -5.57 -4.25 25.54
CA GLY A 183 -4.13 -4.01 25.54
C GLY A 183 -3.34 -5.22 25.06
N GLN A 184 -3.65 -6.39 25.62
CA GLN A 184 -2.98 -7.64 25.23
C GLN A 184 -3.31 -8.06 23.80
N GLN A 185 -4.57 -7.94 23.37
CA GLN A 185 -4.97 -8.28 22.00
C GLN A 185 -4.20 -7.47 20.95
N ILE A 186 -4.08 -6.15 21.14
CA ILE A 186 -3.36 -5.28 20.21
C ILE A 186 -1.86 -5.61 20.20
N ALA A 187 -1.24 -5.70 21.38
CA ALA A 187 0.20 -5.94 21.48
C ALA A 187 0.59 -7.31 20.91
N TYR A 188 -0.05 -8.39 21.37
CA TYR A 188 0.32 -9.73 20.93
C TYR A 188 -0.02 -10.00 19.46
N ALA A 189 -1.14 -9.49 18.94
CA ALA A 189 -1.45 -9.62 17.52
C ALA A 189 -0.40 -8.91 16.66
N THR A 190 0.00 -7.70 17.04
CA THR A 190 1.00 -6.92 16.31
C THR A 190 2.38 -7.56 16.35
N SER A 191 2.79 -8.07 17.52
CA SER A 191 4.01 -8.86 17.68
C SER A 191 3.98 -10.13 16.82
N TRP A 192 2.84 -10.83 16.78
CA TRP A 192 2.63 -12.02 15.97
C TRP A 192 2.78 -11.70 14.47
N PHE A 193 2.18 -10.59 14.01
CA PHE A 193 2.28 -10.15 12.62
C PHE A 193 3.72 -10.00 12.16
N GLN A 194 4.56 -9.35 12.96
CA GLN A 194 5.96 -9.17 12.61
C GLN A 194 6.77 -10.46 12.73
N ARG A 195 6.53 -11.24 13.78
CA ARG A 195 7.20 -12.53 13.99
C ARG A 195 7.00 -13.43 12.77
N TRP A 196 5.78 -13.54 12.27
CA TRP A 196 5.48 -14.44 11.15
C TRP A 196 5.85 -13.85 9.79
N TYR A 197 5.82 -12.53 9.64
CA TYR A 197 6.44 -11.88 8.49
C TYR A 197 7.92 -12.28 8.39
N ASN A 198 8.69 -12.08 9.47
CA ASN A 198 10.10 -12.48 9.52
C ASN A 198 10.30 -13.98 9.30
N HIS A 199 9.39 -14.81 9.82
CA HIS A 199 9.45 -16.25 9.63
C HIS A 199 9.27 -16.66 8.17
N PHE A 200 8.35 -16.04 7.42
CA PHE A 200 8.04 -16.40 6.04
C PHE A 200 8.91 -15.65 5.01
N ASN A 201 9.59 -14.58 5.39
CA ASN A 201 10.47 -13.84 4.50
C ASN A 201 11.58 -14.76 3.92
N GLY A 202 11.67 -14.80 2.58
CA GLY A 202 12.59 -15.67 1.85
C GLY A 202 12.23 -17.17 1.86
N LYS A 203 11.03 -17.54 2.30
CA LYS A 203 10.52 -18.94 2.27
C LYS A 203 9.41 -19.12 1.24
N ASP A 204 8.98 -20.37 1.08
CA ASP A 204 7.78 -20.71 0.31
C ASP A 204 6.59 -19.87 0.81
N LEU A 205 5.74 -19.43 -0.12
CA LEU A 205 4.55 -18.62 0.16
C LEU A 205 3.22 -19.37 -0.10
N THR A 206 3.29 -20.67 -0.37
CA THR A 206 2.13 -21.52 -0.63
C THR A 206 1.25 -21.70 0.62
N VAL A 207 -0.07 -21.53 0.44
CA VAL A 207 -1.09 -21.76 1.46
C VAL A 207 -2.17 -22.71 0.94
N THR A 208 -2.84 -23.41 1.85
CA THR A 208 -4.02 -24.23 1.55
C THR A 208 -5.17 -23.79 2.44
N ILE A 209 -6.23 -23.25 1.83
CA ILE A 209 -7.40 -22.69 2.54
C ILE A 209 -8.66 -23.35 1.98
N GLY A 210 -9.43 -24.04 2.84
CA GLY A 210 -10.67 -24.70 2.40
C GLY A 210 -10.50 -25.74 1.28
N GLY A 211 -9.32 -26.35 1.17
CA GLY A 211 -8.98 -27.32 0.12
C GLY A 211 -8.43 -26.70 -1.17
N ASP A 212 -8.35 -25.37 -1.25
CA ASP A 212 -7.76 -24.64 -2.37
C ASP A 212 -6.31 -24.25 -2.06
N THR A 213 -5.38 -24.62 -2.92
CA THR A 213 -3.94 -24.37 -2.75
C THR A 213 -3.45 -23.36 -3.77
N PHE A 214 -2.80 -22.30 -3.29
CA PHE A 214 -2.26 -21.24 -4.14
C PHE A 214 -1.02 -20.60 -3.52
N LEU A 215 -0.21 -19.97 -4.37
CA LEU A 215 0.99 -19.24 -3.99
C LEU A 215 0.62 -17.78 -3.71
N CYS A 216 0.94 -17.28 -2.51
CA CYS A 216 0.77 -15.87 -2.21
C CYS A 216 1.84 -15.03 -2.93
N VAL A 217 1.45 -13.85 -3.43
CA VAL A 217 2.34 -12.90 -4.11
C VAL A 217 3.30 -12.21 -3.12
N THR A 218 2.87 -12.03 -1.86
CA THR A 218 3.63 -11.30 -0.84
C THR A 218 3.72 -12.09 0.46
N VAL A 219 4.76 -11.81 1.25
CA VAL A 219 4.94 -12.39 2.59
C VAL A 219 3.77 -12.00 3.48
N ALA A 220 3.36 -10.72 3.43
CA ALA A 220 2.24 -10.18 4.16
C ALA A 220 0.91 -10.89 3.85
N THR A 221 0.63 -11.19 2.57
CA THR A 221 -0.56 -11.98 2.18
C THR A 221 -0.55 -13.35 2.85
N ARG A 222 0.61 -14.03 2.88
CA ARG A 222 0.74 -15.32 3.59
C ARG A 222 0.52 -15.17 5.10
N VAL A 223 1.05 -14.11 5.71
CA VAL A 223 0.85 -13.85 7.14
C VAL A 223 -0.63 -13.66 7.47
N LEU A 224 -1.37 -12.92 6.65
CA LEU A 224 -2.81 -12.72 6.84
C LEU A 224 -3.59 -14.04 6.76
N TYR A 225 -3.27 -14.92 5.81
CA TYR A 225 -3.85 -16.26 5.76
C TYR A 225 -3.45 -17.15 6.93
N TYR A 226 -2.22 -16.99 7.43
CA TYR A 226 -1.77 -17.73 8.60
C TYR A 226 -2.46 -17.26 9.89
N TYR A 227 -2.86 -15.99 9.94
CA TYR A 227 -3.60 -15.42 11.07
C TYR A 227 -5.09 -15.78 11.01
N THR A 228 -5.71 -15.59 9.85
CA THR A 228 -7.12 -15.88 9.59
C THR A 228 -7.20 -16.83 8.39
N PRO A 229 -7.29 -18.15 8.60
CA PRO A 229 -7.25 -19.15 7.54
C PRO A 229 -8.59 -19.27 6.75
N HIS A 230 -9.10 -18.13 6.28
CA HIS A 230 -10.36 -18.03 5.54
C HIS A 230 -10.24 -17.04 4.37
N ILE A 231 -10.68 -17.44 3.17
CA ILE A 231 -10.70 -16.56 1.99
C ILE A 231 -11.66 -15.39 2.22
N SER A 232 -12.87 -15.65 2.72
CA SER A 232 -13.88 -14.62 3.01
C SER A 232 -13.42 -13.62 4.07
N GLY A 233 -12.74 -14.07 5.12
CA GLY A 233 -12.15 -13.19 6.13
C GLY A 233 -11.12 -12.24 5.52
N ASN A 234 -10.23 -12.76 4.68
CA ASN A 234 -9.22 -11.95 4.00
C ASN A 234 -9.80 -11.04 2.90
N GLN A 235 -10.88 -11.45 2.25
CA GLN A 235 -11.67 -10.58 1.38
C GLN A 235 -12.26 -9.39 2.15
N ASN A 236 -12.75 -9.62 3.38
CA ASN A 236 -13.23 -8.55 4.26
C ASN A 236 -12.08 -7.61 4.65
N PHE A 237 -10.90 -8.16 5.01
CA PHE A 237 -9.70 -7.36 5.24
C PHE A 237 -9.40 -6.43 4.06
N TYR A 238 -9.32 -6.99 2.85
CA TYR A 238 -9.05 -6.23 1.62
C TYR A 238 -10.08 -5.11 1.42
N ASN A 239 -11.37 -5.44 1.54
CA ASN A 239 -12.45 -4.47 1.31
C ASN A 239 -12.44 -3.33 2.34
N ILE A 240 -12.22 -3.65 3.62
CA ILE A 240 -12.12 -2.65 4.69
C ILE A 240 -10.90 -1.76 4.44
N PHE A 241 -9.73 -2.37 4.18
CA PHE A 241 -8.50 -1.62 3.94
C PHE A 241 -8.65 -0.70 2.72
N ASN A 242 -9.13 -1.24 1.60
CA ASN A 242 -9.34 -0.47 0.38
C ASN A 242 -10.35 0.67 0.59
N GLY A 243 -11.44 0.41 1.30
CA GLY A 243 -12.46 1.41 1.59
C GLY A 243 -11.97 2.57 2.46
N TRP A 244 -11.03 2.33 3.37
CA TRP A 244 -10.51 3.36 4.28
C TRP A 244 -9.24 4.05 3.79
N TRP A 245 -8.36 3.30 3.13
CA TRP A 245 -6.98 3.70 2.91
C TRP A 245 -6.56 3.67 1.43
N GLY A 246 -7.40 3.12 0.55
CA GLY A 246 -7.06 2.82 -0.85
C GLY A 246 -6.43 1.43 -1.04
N ASP A 247 -6.15 1.08 -2.29
CA ASP A 247 -5.82 -0.29 -2.69
C ASP A 247 -4.57 -0.85 -1.97
N PRO A 248 -4.72 -1.89 -1.12
CA PRO A 248 -3.63 -2.47 -0.34
C PRO A 248 -2.62 -3.25 -1.18
N THR A 249 -2.96 -3.60 -2.42
CA THR A 249 -2.08 -4.41 -3.29
C THR A 249 -1.08 -3.59 -4.08
N LEU A 250 -1.28 -2.28 -4.10
CA LEU A 250 -0.29 -1.36 -4.61
C LEU A 250 0.98 -1.56 -3.79
N ARG A 251 2.09 -1.86 -4.47
CA ARG A 251 3.38 -1.69 -3.84
C ARG A 251 3.44 -0.21 -3.44
N LEU A 252 3.63 0.12 -2.16
CA LEU A 252 4.16 1.44 -1.83
C LEU A 252 5.45 1.57 -2.61
N SER A 253 5.36 2.36 -3.64
CA SER A 253 6.47 3.12 -4.16
C SER A 253 7.00 3.95 -3.00
N TYR A 254 8.20 3.62 -2.53
CA TYR A 254 8.97 4.60 -1.80
C TYR A 254 9.19 5.82 -2.71
N ASP A 255 9.50 6.96 -2.10
CA ASP A 255 10.06 8.08 -2.86
C ASP A 255 11.27 7.55 -3.63
N ASP A 256 11.15 7.45 -4.96
CA ASP A 256 12.19 6.87 -5.79
C ASP A 256 13.40 7.76 -5.73
N THR A 257 14.47 7.29 -5.09
CA THR A 257 15.76 7.98 -4.94
C THR A 257 16.84 7.44 -5.87
N SER A 258 16.52 6.46 -6.71
CA SER A 258 17.51 5.85 -7.60
C SER A 258 17.94 6.87 -8.65
N PRO A 259 19.24 7.18 -8.78
CA PRO A 259 19.71 8.11 -9.78
C PRO A 259 19.42 7.56 -11.18
N LEU A 260 19.05 8.45 -12.10
CA LEU A 260 18.90 8.14 -13.52
C LEU A 260 20.00 8.87 -14.28
N GLU A 261 20.80 8.12 -15.02
CA GLU A 261 21.79 8.66 -15.97
C GLU A 261 21.49 8.08 -17.35
N SER A 262 21.36 8.94 -18.37
CA SER A 262 21.01 8.53 -19.73
C SER A 262 21.63 9.45 -20.76
N VAL A 263 21.79 8.95 -21.99
CA VAL A 263 22.25 9.69 -23.16
C VAL A 263 21.21 9.53 -24.27
N THR A 264 20.94 10.60 -25.01
CA THR A 264 19.97 10.59 -26.11
C THR A 264 20.26 11.65 -27.17
N PHE A 265 19.66 11.55 -28.35
CA PHE A 265 19.54 12.67 -29.32
C PHE A 265 18.17 13.36 -29.26
N ASN A 266 17.18 12.72 -28.62
CA ASN A 266 15.82 13.24 -28.55
C ASN A 266 15.78 14.58 -27.81
N SER A 267 15.03 15.53 -28.35
CA SER A 267 14.81 16.84 -27.72
C SER A 267 13.84 16.79 -26.53
N SER A 268 13.27 15.62 -26.23
CA SER A 268 12.39 15.41 -25.09
C SER A 268 12.60 14.05 -24.44
N ALA A 269 12.36 13.97 -23.13
CA ALA A 269 12.35 12.71 -22.39
C ALA A 269 11.12 12.63 -21.48
N HIS A 270 10.44 11.48 -21.52
CA HIS A 270 9.37 11.15 -20.58
C HIS A 270 9.95 10.37 -19.42
N ILE A 271 9.94 10.95 -18.22
CA ILE A 271 10.48 10.29 -17.03
C ILE A 271 9.34 10.03 -16.06
N THR A 272 9.30 8.81 -15.55
CA THR A 272 8.41 8.41 -14.47
C THR A 272 9.19 8.15 -13.18
N GLY A 273 8.49 8.18 -12.07
CA GLY A 273 9.05 7.80 -10.80
C GLY A 273 7.96 7.44 -9.81
N SER A 274 8.38 6.67 -8.82
CA SER A 274 7.52 6.17 -7.76
C SER A 274 7.59 7.14 -6.57
N LYS A 275 6.49 7.33 -5.83
CA LYS A 275 6.42 8.24 -4.67
C LYS A 275 5.61 7.64 -3.53
N HIS A 276 5.94 8.02 -2.31
CA HIS A 276 5.07 7.73 -1.17
C HIS A 276 3.73 8.48 -1.33
N VAL A 277 2.61 7.89 -0.88
CA VAL A 277 1.27 8.48 -1.08
C VAL A 277 1.14 9.87 -0.43
N ASP A 278 1.78 10.06 0.71
CA ASP A 278 1.76 11.33 1.45
C ASP A 278 2.81 12.34 0.98
N SER A 279 3.71 11.95 0.07
CA SER A 279 4.70 12.87 -0.51
C SER A 279 4.07 13.73 -1.61
N GLU A 280 4.48 14.98 -1.72
CA GLU A 280 4.36 15.79 -2.94
C GLU A 280 5.70 15.74 -3.67
N VAL A 281 5.70 15.89 -5.00
CA VAL A 281 6.92 15.84 -5.80
C VAL A 281 7.16 17.16 -6.50
N PHE A 282 8.39 17.65 -6.46
CA PHE A 282 8.79 18.96 -6.96
C PHE A 282 10.05 18.91 -7.82
N ILE A 283 10.10 19.77 -8.84
CA ILE A 283 11.32 20.10 -9.57
C ILE A 283 11.52 21.61 -9.47
N GLY A 284 12.60 22.02 -8.81
CA GLY A 284 12.76 23.43 -8.41
C GLY A 284 11.58 23.88 -7.54
N SER A 285 10.83 24.88 -8.01
CA SER A 285 9.60 25.38 -7.38
C SER A 285 8.30 24.78 -7.94
N GLU A 286 8.36 24.06 -9.06
CA GLU A 286 7.19 23.47 -9.70
C GLU A 286 6.80 22.17 -8.97
N ARG A 287 5.52 22.04 -8.60
CA ARG A 287 4.97 20.77 -8.10
C ARG A 287 4.54 19.91 -9.29
N ILE A 288 5.12 18.73 -9.43
CA ILE A 288 4.79 17.77 -10.50
C ILE A 288 3.80 16.69 -10.05
N ALA A 289 3.69 16.43 -8.75
CA ALA A 289 2.69 15.52 -8.19
C ALA A 289 2.23 15.94 -6.79
N SER A 290 0.94 15.75 -6.52
CA SER A 290 0.32 15.97 -5.21
C SER A 290 0.31 14.70 -4.36
N THR A 291 -0.16 14.80 -3.12
CA THR A 291 -0.47 13.64 -2.29
C THR A 291 -1.62 12.82 -2.87
N GLY A 292 -1.77 11.57 -2.43
CA GLY A 292 -2.86 10.68 -2.86
C GLY A 292 -2.60 9.91 -4.16
N SER A 293 -1.44 10.09 -4.80
CA SER A 293 -0.94 9.24 -5.89
C SER A 293 0.34 8.50 -5.48
N TYR A 294 0.63 7.39 -6.14
CA TYR A 294 1.84 6.57 -5.90
C TYR A 294 2.92 6.78 -6.96
N GLU A 295 2.59 7.47 -8.04
CA GLU A 295 3.50 7.71 -9.15
C GLU A 295 3.46 9.17 -9.56
N TRP A 296 4.51 9.57 -10.25
CA TRP A 296 4.61 10.82 -10.97
C TRP A 296 5.22 10.57 -12.34
N ALA A 297 4.87 11.40 -13.30
CA ALA A 297 5.44 11.42 -14.63
C ALA A 297 5.68 12.87 -15.06
N LYS A 298 6.76 13.12 -15.77
CA LYS A 298 7.09 14.45 -16.28
C LYS A 298 7.83 14.33 -17.61
N ASP A 299 7.33 15.09 -18.59
CA ASP A 299 8.04 15.35 -19.83
C ASP A 299 9.04 16.49 -19.65
N PHE A 300 10.27 16.26 -20.12
CA PHE A 300 11.36 17.22 -20.12
C PHE A 300 11.66 17.66 -21.54
N ASN A 301 11.90 18.95 -21.74
CA ASN A 301 12.52 19.47 -22.95
C ASN A 301 14.03 19.55 -22.72
N LEU A 302 14.82 18.93 -23.60
CA LEU A 302 16.25 18.74 -23.45
C LEU A 302 17.03 19.67 -24.39
N SER A 303 17.94 20.45 -23.80
CA SER A 303 18.94 21.22 -24.56
C SER A 303 20.10 20.31 -24.94
N VAL A 304 20.80 20.59 -26.04
CA VAL A 304 22.05 19.89 -26.37
C VAL A 304 23.06 20.10 -25.24
N GLY A 305 23.74 19.02 -24.82
CA GLY A 305 24.61 18.97 -23.64
C GLY A 305 23.94 18.36 -22.41
N ALA A 306 24.48 18.66 -21.23
CA ALA A 306 24.00 18.11 -19.97
C ALA A 306 22.68 18.75 -19.50
N ASN A 307 21.70 17.92 -19.15
CA ASN A 307 20.44 18.34 -18.54
C ASN A 307 20.30 17.64 -17.18
N ASP A 308 20.61 18.36 -16.12
CA ASP A 308 20.59 17.85 -14.75
C ASP A 308 19.37 18.39 -13.99
N VAL A 309 18.59 17.49 -13.41
CA VAL A 309 17.38 17.81 -12.66
C VAL A 309 17.37 17.08 -11.32
N VAL A 310 17.00 17.81 -10.27
CA VAL A 310 16.74 17.21 -8.95
C VAL A 310 15.24 17.18 -8.71
N VAL A 311 14.72 15.97 -8.57
CA VAL A 311 13.35 15.69 -8.14
C VAL A 311 13.34 15.61 -6.63
N ASN A 312 12.54 16.46 -5.99
CA ASN A 312 12.42 16.56 -4.54
C ASN A 312 11.08 16.00 -4.09
N TYR A 313 11.10 15.05 -3.16
CA TYR A 313 9.91 14.56 -2.49
C TYR A 313 9.74 15.32 -1.19
N LYS A 314 8.57 15.90 -0.97
CA LYS A 314 8.28 16.73 0.19
C LYS A 314 7.11 16.17 1.01
N ARG A 315 7.25 16.15 2.33
CA ARG A 315 6.16 15.86 3.28
C ARG A 315 6.08 16.98 4.32
N SER A 316 4.88 17.50 4.53
CA SER A 316 4.63 18.65 5.41
C SER A 316 5.57 19.84 5.13
N GLY A 317 5.83 20.11 3.85
CA GLY A 317 6.71 21.19 3.38
C GLY A 317 8.21 20.89 3.42
N ASN A 318 8.65 19.82 4.08
CA ASN A 318 10.07 19.46 4.19
C ASN A 318 10.48 18.45 3.12
N THR A 319 11.65 18.63 2.51
CA THR A 319 12.22 17.61 1.62
C THR A 319 12.61 16.37 2.43
N VAL A 320 12.04 15.22 2.09
CA VAL A 320 12.25 13.94 2.75
C VAL A 320 13.09 12.96 1.94
N ALA A 321 13.16 13.16 0.62
CA ALA A 321 13.93 12.34 -0.30
C ALA A 321 14.23 13.12 -1.59
N GLN A 322 15.22 12.67 -2.35
CA GLN A 322 15.60 13.26 -3.64
C GLN A 322 16.00 12.19 -4.65
N LYS A 323 15.71 12.47 -5.93
CA LYS A 323 16.26 11.74 -7.07
C LYS A 323 16.98 12.69 -8.00
N VAL A 324 18.16 12.28 -8.44
CA VAL A 324 18.96 13.01 -9.43
C VAL A 324 18.73 12.36 -10.78
N VAL A 325 18.32 13.17 -11.76
CA VAL A 325 18.17 12.78 -13.16
C VAL A 325 19.18 13.56 -13.97
N LYS A 326 20.08 12.84 -14.66
CA LYS A 326 21.05 13.43 -15.58
C LYS A 326 20.82 12.84 -16.96
N ILE A 327 20.50 13.70 -17.92
CA ILE A 327 20.32 13.30 -19.31
C ILE A 327 21.25 14.15 -20.17
N THR A 328 22.23 13.51 -20.78
CA THR A 328 23.10 14.18 -21.74
C THR A 328 22.50 14.03 -23.13
N ARG A 329 22.11 15.15 -23.73
CA ARG A 329 21.63 15.15 -25.11
C ARG A 329 22.79 15.43 -26.05
N TYR A 330 23.16 14.46 -26.88
CA TYR A 330 24.13 14.68 -27.94
C TYR A 330 23.51 15.45 -29.10
N LYS A 331 24.36 16.06 -29.91
CA LYS A 331 23.93 16.66 -31.16
C LYS A 331 23.47 15.55 -32.13
N ASP A 332 22.57 15.87 -33.05
CA ASP A 332 22.21 14.90 -34.10
C ASP A 332 23.48 14.41 -34.80
N ALA A 333 23.63 13.08 -34.93
CA ALA A 333 24.78 12.40 -35.54
C ALA A 333 26.13 12.47 -34.80
N ASP A 334 26.22 13.13 -33.64
CA ASP A 334 27.35 13.01 -32.71
C ASP A 334 27.12 11.75 -31.86
N ILE A 335 27.63 10.62 -32.34
CA ILE A 335 27.34 9.28 -31.79
C ILE A 335 28.25 9.01 -30.59
N ASN A 336 29.50 9.51 -30.63
CA ASN A 336 30.49 9.27 -29.59
C ASN A 336 30.45 10.32 -28.45
N GLY A 337 29.75 11.44 -28.64
CA GLY A 337 29.53 12.46 -27.62
C GLY A 337 30.66 13.48 -27.47
N ASP A 338 31.58 13.59 -28.43
CA ASP A 338 32.70 14.53 -28.37
C ASP A 338 32.33 15.96 -28.81
N SER A 339 31.04 16.20 -29.09
CA SER A 339 30.47 17.47 -29.54
C SER A 339 30.80 17.86 -30.98
N ARG A 340 31.32 16.94 -31.79
CA ARG A 340 31.53 17.11 -33.24
C ARG A 340 30.87 15.95 -33.99
N VAL A 341 30.61 16.16 -35.28
CA VAL A 341 30.18 15.08 -36.18
C VAL A 341 31.30 14.81 -37.17
N ASP A 342 32.15 13.83 -36.86
CA ASP A 342 33.39 13.56 -37.58
C ASP A 342 33.65 12.07 -37.86
N LEU A 343 34.86 11.75 -38.33
CA LEU A 343 35.23 10.39 -38.74
C LEU A 343 35.11 9.37 -37.60
N LEU A 344 35.23 9.80 -36.34
CA LEU A 344 35.07 8.93 -35.18
C LEU A 344 33.61 8.49 -35.03
N ASP A 345 32.64 9.38 -35.23
CA ASP A 345 31.21 9.02 -35.24
C ASP A 345 30.89 8.08 -36.39
N LEU A 346 31.42 8.36 -37.60
CA LEU A 346 31.25 7.47 -38.74
C LEU A 346 31.84 6.09 -38.46
N SER A 347 32.95 6.02 -37.73
CA SER A 347 33.56 4.73 -37.36
C SER A 347 32.67 3.92 -36.43
N VAL A 348 31.97 4.56 -35.48
CA VAL A 348 31.00 3.91 -34.61
C VAL A 348 29.77 3.48 -35.41
N LEU A 349 29.24 4.36 -36.26
CA LEU A 349 28.10 4.06 -37.13
C LEU A 349 28.39 2.87 -38.05
N ALA A 350 29.57 2.84 -38.68
CA ALA A 350 29.99 1.76 -39.56
C ALA A 350 30.19 0.44 -38.81
N ASN A 351 30.72 0.48 -37.59
CA ASN A 351 30.82 -0.70 -36.72
C ASN A 351 29.45 -1.29 -36.37
N ASN A 352 28.43 -0.43 -36.30
CA ASN A 352 27.07 -0.81 -35.91
C ASN A 352 26.16 -1.12 -37.11
N TYR A 353 26.67 -1.09 -38.34
CA TYR A 353 25.88 -1.33 -39.54
C TYR A 353 25.21 -2.72 -39.53
N GLY A 354 23.90 -2.74 -39.78
CA GLY A 354 23.03 -3.93 -39.72
C GLY A 354 22.58 -4.34 -38.32
N LEU A 355 22.98 -3.61 -37.27
CA LEU A 355 22.50 -3.86 -35.91
C LEU A 355 21.15 -3.18 -35.66
N LYS A 356 20.38 -3.73 -34.72
CA LYS A 356 19.08 -3.17 -34.33
C LYS A 356 19.21 -2.13 -33.22
N GLU A 357 18.29 -1.17 -33.19
CA GLU A 357 18.23 -0.06 -32.23
C GLU A 357 18.35 -0.50 -30.76
N THR A 358 17.77 -1.65 -30.38
CA THR A 358 17.85 -2.17 -29.00
C THR A 358 19.28 -2.51 -28.54
N ALA A 359 20.21 -2.68 -29.47
CA ALA A 359 21.62 -2.93 -29.18
C ALA A 359 22.42 -1.62 -29.09
N GLU A 360 22.16 -0.66 -29.99
CA GLU A 360 22.95 0.58 -30.12
C GLU A 360 22.03 1.77 -30.44
N PRO A 361 21.30 2.29 -29.44
CA PRO A 361 20.22 3.25 -29.67
C PRO A 361 20.71 4.57 -30.26
N MET A 362 21.97 4.94 -30.04
CA MET A 362 22.57 6.19 -30.55
C MET A 362 23.00 6.13 -32.02
N SER A 363 23.04 4.94 -32.63
CA SER A 363 23.48 4.75 -34.02
C SER A 363 22.33 4.64 -35.03
N ASN A 364 21.10 4.38 -34.58
CA ASN A 364 19.91 4.51 -35.43
C ASN A 364 19.45 5.97 -35.39
N LEU A 365 19.75 6.72 -36.45
CA LEU A 365 19.41 8.13 -36.62
C LEU A 365 18.00 8.34 -37.20
N ASN A 366 17.30 7.25 -37.59
CA ASN A 366 15.90 7.28 -38.03
C ASN A 366 15.00 6.23 -37.34
N PRO A 367 14.93 6.19 -36.00
CA PRO A 367 14.20 5.15 -35.25
C PRO A 367 12.68 5.17 -35.49
N THR A 368 12.15 6.26 -36.04
CA THR A 368 10.72 6.35 -36.41
C THR A 368 10.39 5.73 -37.78
N VAL A 369 11.42 5.44 -38.59
CA VAL A 369 11.29 4.87 -39.94
C VAL A 369 11.56 3.38 -39.91
N ASP A 370 12.62 2.95 -39.23
CA ASP A 370 12.99 1.55 -39.05
C ASP A 370 13.79 1.34 -37.75
N ASN A 371 14.13 0.09 -37.45
CA ASN A 371 14.83 -0.29 -36.22
C ASN A 371 16.24 -0.84 -36.47
N GLU A 372 16.85 -0.56 -37.62
CA GLU A 372 18.13 -1.15 -38.05
C GLU A 372 19.07 -0.08 -38.60
N VAL A 373 20.31 -0.04 -38.13
CA VAL A 373 21.35 0.87 -38.64
C VAL A 373 21.69 0.48 -40.08
N ASN A 374 21.34 1.31 -41.03
CA ASN A 374 21.46 1.01 -42.45
C ASN A 374 21.93 2.22 -43.28
N LEU A 375 21.80 2.12 -44.60
CA LEU A 375 22.24 3.18 -45.51
C LEU A 375 21.52 4.51 -45.30
N LEU A 376 20.28 4.50 -44.80
CA LEU A 376 19.53 5.71 -44.47
C LEU A 376 20.19 6.47 -43.32
N ASP A 377 20.63 5.78 -42.26
CA ASP A 377 21.39 6.38 -41.17
C ASP A 377 22.69 7.01 -41.65
N VAL A 378 23.42 6.30 -42.52
CA VAL A 378 24.65 6.84 -43.14
C VAL A 378 24.34 8.10 -43.96
N SER A 379 23.21 8.14 -44.66
CA SER A 379 22.78 9.34 -45.39
C SER A 379 22.40 10.50 -44.46
N ILE A 380 21.75 10.22 -43.33
CA ILE A 380 21.40 11.24 -42.32
C ILE A 380 22.66 11.78 -41.68
N PHE A 381 23.57 10.89 -41.30
CA PHE A 381 24.88 11.21 -40.76
C PHE A 381 25.67 12.15 -41.70
N ALA A 382 25.77 11.80 -42.99
CA ALA A 382 26.46 12.61 -43.99
C ALA A 382 25.87 14.03 -44.15
N ASN A 383 24.57 14.21 -43.90
CA ASN A 383 23.92 15.53 -43.93
C ASN A 383 24.34 16.42 -42.75
N LYS A 384 24.77 15.81 -41.63
CA LYS A 384 25.13 16.47 -40.38
C LYS A 384 26.64 16.62 -40.19
N TRP A 385 27.43 16.14 -41.14
CA TRP A 385 28.89 16.13 -41.13
C TRP A 385 29.50 17.52 -40.97
N GLU A 386 30.55 17.62 -40.13
CA GLU A 386 31.19 18.89 -39.80
C GLU A 386 32.65 19.02 -40.25
N GLY A 387 33.28 17.97 -40.79
CA GLY A 387 34.70 18.02 -41.17
C GLY A 387 35.20 16.87 -42.00
#